data_AF-A0A974BII2-F1
#
_entry.id   AF-A0A974BII2-F1
#
_cell.length_a   1.000
_cell.length_b   1.000
_cell.length_c   1.000
_cell.angle_alpha   90.00
_cell.angle_beta   90.00
_cell.angle_gamma   90.00
#
_symmetry.space_group_name_H-M   'P 1'
#
loop_
_entity.id
_entity.type
_entity.pdbx_description
1 polymer ?
#
loop_
_entity_poly.entity_id
_entity_poly.type
_entity_poly.pdbx_seq_one_letter_code
_entity_poly.pdbx_strand_id
1 'polypeptide(L)'
;MIKFKHNPTKNQRITSEFGKRDFAGLQFHSGIDFGAITPGVEGDALYAVDDGIVKVSKADSGNKNVGYGYYIVIEHEGYCTLYAHLASLELKVGQTVKAGDIVAHMGNTGTSTAAHLHFEVRNCLYSHPHFWTKGTYAGQYIMCVNPAGYFVKEMTVQEAINIIQEKTGIDENTIQYLLFYKYSEPLLLKLAAAMK
;
A
#
# COMPACT_ATOMS: atom_id res chain seq x y z
N MET A 1 -10.91 10.63 10.01
CA MET A 1 -11.37 9.38 9.36
C MET A 1 -10.22 8.90 8.50
N ILE A 2 -9.79 7.65 8.62
CA ILE A 2 -8.70 7.11 7.80
C ILE A 2 -9.15 7.13 6.34
N LYS A 3 -8.38 7.78 5.48
CA LYS A 3 -8.62 7.85 4.04
C LYS A 3 -7.29 8.03 3.35
N PHE A 4 -6.92 7.10 2.48
CA PHE A 4 -5.67 7.22 1.75
C PHE A 4 -5.76 8.28 0.66
N LYS A 5 -4.62 8.91 0.39
CA LYS A 5 -4.40 9.78 -0.77
C LYS A 5 -3.81 8.99 -1.95
N HIS A 6 -3.17 7.85 -1.69
CA HIS A 6 -2.58 6.96 -2.69
C HIS A 6 -2.65 5.49 -2.25
N ASN A 7 -2.61 4.55 -3.20
CA ASN A 7 -2.56 3.12 -2.91
C ASN A 7 -1.12 2.66 -2.59
N PRO A 8 -0.92 1.65 -1.73
CA PRO A 8 0.44 1.27 -1.29
C PRO A 8 1.26 0.53 -2.37
N THR A 9 0.63 0.05 -3.43
CA THR A 9 1.24 -0.63 -4.58
C THR A 9 0.37 -0.42 -5.82
N LYS A 10 0.93 -0.63 -7.02
CA LYS A 10 0.15 -0.63 -8.27
C LYS A 10 -0.70 -1.88 -8.42
N ASN A 11 -0.23 -3.04 -7.93
CA ASN A 11 -0.99 -4.27 -8.01
C ASN A 11 -1.91 -4.42 -6.79
N GLN A 12 -3.20 -4.18 -6.99
CA GLN A 12 -4.20 -4.31 -5.94
C GLN A 12 -4.72 -5.75 -5.75
N ARG A 13 -4.04 -6.77 -6.33
CA ARG A 13 -4.40 -8.17 -6.13
C ARG A 13 -4.07 -8.62 -4.70
N ILE A 14 -5.10 -8.69 -3.87
CA ILE A 14 -5.04 -9.25 -2.53
C ILE A 14 -4.83 -10.77 -2.62
N THR A 15 -3.74 -11.27 -2.02
CA THR A 15 -3.42 -12.69 -1.92
C THR A 15 -3.73 -13.27 -0.55
N SER A 16 -3.84 -12.42 0.48
CA SER A 16 -4.32 -12.82 1.81
C SER A 16 -5.06 -11.66 2.47
N GLU A 17 -6.29 -11.93 2.91
CA GLU A 17 -7.18 -10.95 3.54
C GLU A 17 -6.84 -10.73 5.01
N PHE A 18 -7.24 -9.56 5.54
CA PHE A 18 -7.17 -9.26 6.97
C PHE A 18 -8.11 -10.18 7.78
N GLY A 19 -7.65 -10.62 8.95
CA GLY A 19 -8.46 -11.38 9.89
C GLY A 19 -8.02 -12.83 10.09
N LYS A 20 -8.95 -13.68 10.53
CA LYS A 20 -8.63 -15.05 10.95
C LYS A 20 -8.21 -15.91 9.75
N ARG A 21 -7.05 -16.58 9.85
CA ARG A 21 -6.59 -17.58 8.87
C ARG A 21 -6.68 -18.99 9.44
N ASP A 22 -7.19 -19.91 8.63
CA ASP A 22 -7.11 -21.35 8.88
C ASP A 22 -5.80 -21.91 8.30
N PHE A 23 -4.68 -21.40 8.81
CA PHE A 23 -3.33 -21.89 8.53
C PHE A 23 -2.69 -22.36 9.83
N ALA A 24 -2.34 -23.65 9.92
CA ALA A 24 -1.71 -24.28 11.08
C ALA A 24 -2.39 -24.01 12.46
N GLY A 25 -3.71 -23.79 12.47
CA GLY A 25 -4.50 -23.66 13.69
C GLY A 25 -4.43 -22.29 14.37
N LEU A 26 -5.12 -21.30 13.80
CA LEU A 26 -5.49 -20.00 14.41
C LEU A 26 -4.39 -18.93 14.46
N GLN A 27 -3.92 -18.46 13.30
CA GLN A 27 -3.18 -17.20 13.22
C GLN A 27 -4.07 -16.07 12.68
N PHE A 28 -4.17 -14.97 13.42
CA PHE A 28 -4.80 -13.75 12.94
C PHE A 28 -3.84 -13.00 12.00
N HIS A 29 -4.34 -12.58 10.84
CA HIS A 29 -3.62 -11.75 9.88
C HIS A 29 -3.88 -10.27 10.17
N SER A 30 -2.86 -9.56 10.66
CA SER A 30 -2.93 -8.16 11.09
C SER A 30 -2.91 -7.13 9.96
N GLY A 31 -2.81 -7.60 8.72
CA GLY A 31 -2.76 -6.76 7.53
C GLY A 31 -3.44 -7.42 6.34
N ILE A 32 -3.12 -6.92 5.16
CA ILE A 32 -3.45 -7.52 3.87
C ILE A 32 -2.17 -7.79 3.11
N ASP A 33 -2.12 -8.91 2.40
CA ASP A 33 -1.01 -9.26 1.55
C ASP A 33 -1.34 -8.95 0.09
N PHE A 34 -0.49 -8.15 -0.56
CA PHE A 34 -0.57 -7.86 -1.99
C PHE A 34 0.51 -8.63 -2.74
N GLY A 35 0.11 -9.41 -3.74
CA GLY A 35 1.08 -10.12 -4.58
C GLY A 35 1.84 -9.18 -5.51
N ALA A 36 3.08 -9.54 -5.86
CA ALA A 36 3.82 -8.87 -6.92
C ALA A 36 3.06 -8.87 -8.26
N ILE A 37 3.29 -7.85 -9.09
CA ILE A 37 2.78 -7.68 -10.47
C ILE A 37 3.08 -8.94 -11.26
N THR A 38 4.35 -9.36 -11.25
CA THR A 38 4.77 -10.66 -11.77
C THR A 38 4.94 -11.62 -10.59
N PRO A 39 4.15 -12.71 -10.49
CA PRO A 39 4.20 -13.61 -9.35
C PRO A 39 5.62 -14.10 -9.02
N GLY A 40 6.03 -13.95 -7.77
CA GLY A 40 7.33 -14.40 -7.27
C GLY A 40 8.52 -13.49 -7.61
N VAL A 41 8.31 -12.39 -8.35
CA VAL A 41 9.38 -11.44 -8.70
C VAL A 41 9.37 -10.26 -7.73
N GLU A 42 10.54 -9.97 -7.15
CA GLU A 42 10.76 -8.83 -6.25
C GLU A 42 10.97 -7.52 -7.04
N GLY A 43 10.85 -6.38 -6.36
CA GLY A 43 11.24 -5.07 -6.88
C GLY A 43 10.08 -4.13 -7.24
N ASP A 44 8.83 -4.55 -7.09
CA ASP A 44 7.69 -3.64 -7.28
C ASP A 44 7.79 -2.46 -6.32
N ALA A 45 7.64 -1.25 -6.85
CA ALA A 45 7.66 -0.03 -6.05
C ALA A 45 6.44 0.03 -5.11
N LEU A 46 6.71 0.39 -3.85
CA LEU A 46 5.71 0.57 -2.80
C LEU A 46 5.63 2.04 -2.43
N TYR A 47 4.41 2.53 -2.21
CA TYR A 47 4.14 3.96 -2.11
C TYR A 47 3.59 4.34 -0.73
N ALA A 48 3.96 5.53 -0.24
CA ALA A 48 3.30 6.14 0.90
C ALA A 48 1.81 6.38 0.60
N VAL A 49 0.91 5.87 1.44
CA VAL A 49 -0.53 6.05 1.22
C VAL A 49 -1.03 7.44 1.56
N ASP A 50 -0.29 8.18 2.40
CA ASP A 50 -0.55 9.54 2.82
C ASP A 50 0.77 10.22 3.23
N ASP A 51 0.76 11.53 3.43
CA ASP A 51 1.89 12.30 3.95
C ASP A 51 2.24 11.81 5.36
N GLY A 52 3.52 11.77 5.70
CA GLY A 52 3.91 11.26 7.01
C GLY A 52 5.39 11.33 7.33
N ILE A 53 5.75 10.73 8.45
CA ILE A 53 7.12 10.65 8.97
C ILE A 53 7.46 9.18 9.21
N VAL A 54 8.58 8.73 8.65
CA VAL A 54 9.13 7.40 8.91
C VAL A 54 9.51 7.31 10.39
N LYS A 55 8.83 6.46 11.14
CA LYS A 55 9.15 6.19 12.55
C LYS A 55 10.00 4.97 12.74
N VAL A 56 9.95 4.05 11.78
CA VAL A 56 10.62 2.76 11.85
C VAL A 56 11.21 2.44 10.49
N SER A 57 12.45 1.96 10.50
CA SER A 57 13.14 1.37 9.37
C SER A 57 14.14 0.36 9.92
N LYS A 58 13.78 -0.94 9.93
CA LYS A 58 14.59 -1.97 10.58
C LYS A 58 14.33 -3.39 10.04
N ALA A 59 15.20 -4.33 10.43
CA ALA A 59 14.98 -5.75 10.31
C ALA A 59 14.49 -6.33 11.65
N ASP A 60 13.57 -7.31 11.62
CA ASP A 60 13.08 -7.98 12.83
C ASP A 60 14.23 -8.66 13.60
N SER A 61 14.42 -8.32 14.88
CA SER A 61 15.53 -8.79 15.72
C SER A 61 16.93 -8.68 15.08
N GLY A 62 17.12 -7.74 14.15
CA GLY A 62 18.36 -7.62 13.37
C GLY A 62 18.56 -8.71 12.30
N ASN A 63 17.58 -9.59 12.11
CA ASN A 63 17.60 -10.69 11.17
C ASN A 63 16.49 -10.55 10.12
N LYS A 64 16.90 -10.34 8.88
CA LYS A 64 15.97 -10.19 7.76
C LYS A 64 15.14 -11.43 7.45
N ASN A 65 15.42 -12.61 8.01
CA ASN A 65 14.73 -13.87 7.71
C ASN A 65 13.65 -14.23 8.75
N VAL A 66 13.30 -13.32 9.66
CA VAL A 66 12.33 -13.57 10.74
C VAL A 66 11.19 -12.56 10.66
N GLY A 67 9.96 -12.98 10.96
CA GLY A 67 8.82 -12.08 11.15
C GLY A 67 8.51 -11.25 9.90
N TYR A 68 8.45 -9.93 10.03
CA TYR A 68 8.23 -8.99 8.92
C TYR A 68 9.45 -8.87 7.99
N GLY A 69 10.61 -9.39 8.37
CA GLY A 69 11.85 -9.17 7.63
C GLY A 69 12.29 -7.72 7.72
N TYR A 70 12.63 -7.12 6.59
CA TYR A 70 12.79 -5.66 6.49
C TYR A 70 11.43 -5.00 6.45
N TYR A 71 11.25 -3.95 7.26
CA TYR A 71 10.00 -3.23 7.31
C TYR A 71 10.19 -1.77 7.70
N ILE A 72 9.23 -0.95 7.27
CA ILE A 72 9.09 0.44 7.68
C ILE A 72 7.73 0.68 8.29
N VAL A 73 7.65 1.71 9.12
CA VAL A 73 6.38 2.23 9.62
C VAL A 73 6.36 3.74 9.46
N ILE A 74 5.28 4.24 8.88
CA ILE A 74 5.06 5.66 8.63
C ILE A 74 3.92 6.12 9.53
N GLU A 75 4.18 7.15 10.32
CA GLU A 75 3.14 7.86 11.07
C GLU A 75 2.53 8.95 10.19
N HIS A 76 1.20 8.94 10.09
CA HIS A 76 0.37 9.91 9.38
C HIS A 76 -0.47 10.71 10.38
N GLU A 77 -1.35 11.57 9.87
CA GLU A 77 -2.30 12.30 10.71
C GLU A 77 -3.38 11.34 11.26
N GLY A 78 -3.18 10.85 12.49
CA GLY A 78 -4.17 10.06 13.24
C GLY A 78 -4.11 8.54 13.04
N TYR A 79 -3.14 8.02 12.28
CA TYR A 79 -2.92 6.58 12.10
C TYR A 79 -1.49 6.28 11.66
N CYS A 80 -1.11 5.01 11.65
CA CYS A 80 0.17 4.54 11.12
C CYS A 80 -0.03 3.45 10.07
N THR A 81 0.93 3.32 9.16
CA THR A 81 0.99 2.23 8.18
C THR A 81 2.29 1.46 8.26
N LEU A 82 2.22 0.13 8.15
CA LEU A 82 3.37 -0.75 8.14
C LEU A 82 3.53 -1.41 6.77
N TYR A 83 4.76 -1.44 6.28
CA TYR A 83 5.14 -2.11 5.04
C TYR A 83 6.22 -3.14 5.37
N ALA A 84 5.92 -4.41 5.17
CA ALA A 84 6.80 -5.54 5.51
C ALA A 84 7.22 -6.36 4.29
N HIS A 85 8.12 -7.31 4.53
CA HIS A 85 8.75 -8.18 3.53
C HIS A 85 9.52 -7.40 2.47
N LEU A 86 10.07 -6.24 2.84
CA LEU A 86 10.75 -5.34 1.90
C LEU A 86 12.03 -5.98 1.35
N ALA A 87 12.42 -5.62 0.13
CA ALA A 87 13.67 -6.07 -0.48
C ALA A 87 14.90 -5.48 0.25
N SER A 88 14.80 -4.22 0.67
CA SER A 88 15.85 -3.52 1.42
C SER A 88 15.28 -2.35 2.25
N LEU A 89 16.12 -1.71 3.06
CA LEU A 89 15.78 -0.50 3.81
C LEU A 89 16.46 0.72 3.17
N GLU A 90 15.66 1.58 2.55
CA GLU A 90 16.17 2.77 1.85
C GLU A 90 15.91 4.07 2.64
N LEU A 91 14.85 4.09 3.46
CA LEU A 91 14.46 5.26 4.24
C LEU A 91 15.07 5.26 5.65
N LYS A 92 15.30 6.46 6.19
CA LYS A 92 15.79 6.67 7.55
C LYS A 92 14.66 7.13 8.48
N VAL A 93 14.76 6.77 9.76
CA VAL A 93 13.85 7.28 10.79
C VAL A 93 13.94 8.81 10.85
N GLY A 94 12.79 9.48 10.95
CA GLY A 94 12.64 10.93 10.92
C GLY A 94 12.46 11.51 9.52
N GLN A 95 12.62 10.72 8.45
CA GLN A 95 12.41 11.19 7.09
C GLN A 95 10.91 11.45 6.83
N THR A 96 10.61 12.61 6.25
CA THR A 96 9.26 12.96 5.79
C THR A 96 9.00 12.38 4.41
N VAL A 97 7.77 11.93 4.16
CA VAL A 97 7.29 11.43 2.87
C VAL A 97 5.98 12.09 2.50
N LYS A 98 5.70 12.18 1.20
CA LYS A 98 4.44 12.62 0.63
C LYS A 98 3.65 11.43 0.10
N ALA A 99 2.32 11.56 0.07
CA ALA A 99 1.48 10.56 -0.57
C ALA A 99 1.93 10.29 -2.01
N GLY A 100 2.12 9.02 -2.36
CA GLY A 100 2.61 8.62 -3.68
C GLY A 100 4.13 8.61 -3.84
N ASP A 101 4.91 9.02 -2.83
CA ASP A 101 6.36 8.81 -2.83
C ASP A 101 6.67 7.31 -2.78
N ILE A 102 7.70 6.87 -3.52
CA ILE A 102 8.24 5.53 -3.37
C ILE A 102 8.96 5.46 -2.01
N VAL A 103 8.51 4.55 -1.16
CA VAL A 103 9.03 4.39 0.21
C VAL A 103 9.81 3.11 0.41
N ALA A 104 9.59 2.11 -0.45
CA ALA A 104 10.33 0.86 -0.44
C ALA A 104 10.10 0.10 -1.75
N HIS A 105 10.78 -1.03 -1.88
CA HIS A 105 10.54 -2.03 -2.91
C HIS A 105 10.06 -3.34 -2.27
N MET A 106 9.07 -3.98 -2.89
CA MET A 106 8.55 -5.28 -2.50
C MET A 106 9.67 -6.33 -2.58
N GLY A 107 9.77 -7.17 -1.56
CA GLY A 107 10.75 -8.25 -1.50
C GLY A 107 10.14 -9.55 -0.99
N ASN A 108 11.01 -10.44 -0.52
CA ASN A 108 10.64 -11.72 0.08
C ASN A 108 11.39 -11.98 1.40
N THR A 109 11.66 -10.91 2.17
CA THR A 109 12.34 -11.05 3.47
C THR A 109 11.36 -11.46 4.56
N GLY A 110 11.86 -12.03 5.66
CA GLY A 110 11.06 -12.44 6.81
C GLY A 110 10.44 -13.82 6.64
N THR A 111 9.34 -14.04 7.37
CA THR A 111 8.51 -15.24 7.23
C THR A 111 7.57 -15.05 6.05
N SER A 112 8.12 -15.18 4.84
CA SER A 112 7.43 -15.00 3.56
C SER A 112 7.68 -16.19 2.64
N THR A 113 6.67 -16.59 1.86
CA THR A 113 6.76 -17.73 0.92
C THR A 113 7.13 -17.31 -0.50
N ALA A 114 6.78 -16.09 -0.91
CA ALA A 114 7.08 -15.51 -2.21
C ALA A 114 7.00 -13.97 -2.13
N ALA A 115 7.51 -13.27 -3.15
CA ALA A 115 7.48 -11.81 -3.19
C ALA A 115 6.06 -11.24 -3.05
N HIS A 116 5.82 -10.49 -1.97
CA HIS A 116 4.56 -9.83 -1.67
C HIS A 116 4.78 -8.65 -0.70
N LEU A 117 3.82 -7.72 -0.64
CA LEU A 117 3.75 -6.70 0.39
C LEU A 117 2.78 -7.18 1.47
N HIS A 118 3.23 -7.28 2.71
CA HIS A 118 2.36 -7.30 3.87
C HIS A 118 2.12 -5.86 4.36
N PHE A 119 0.87 -5.41 4.31
CA PHE A 119 0.48 -4.03 4.59
C PHE A 119 -0.50 -3.96 5.76
N GLU A 120 -0.19 -3.16 6.77
CA GLU A 120 -1.08 -2.93 7.91
C GLU A 120 -1.46 -1.46 8.06
N VAL A 121 -2.66 -1.23 8.59
CA VAL A 121 -3.14 0.09 9.02
C VAL A 121 -3.43 0.00 10.50
N ARG A 122 -2.90 0.95 11.28
CA ARG A 122 -3.00 0.94 12.74
C ARG A 122 -3.61 2.25 13.26
N ASN A 123 -4.58 2.13 14.16
CA ASN A 123 -5.25 3.25 14.85
C ASN A 123 -4.36 3.94 15.91
N CYS A 124 -3.07 3.60 16.01
CA CYS A 124 -2.18 4.14 17.03
C CYS A 124 -1.35 5.32 16.49
N LEU A 125 -1.17 6.33 17.34
CA LEU A 125 -0.07 7.29 17.23
C LEU A 125 1.20 6.62 17.77
N TYR A 126 2.38 6.94 17.22
CA TYR A 126 3.64 6.32 17.62
C TYR A 126 3.99 6.49 19.12
N SER A 127 3.33 7.46 19.80
CA SER A 127 3.43 7.69 21.24
C SER A 127 2.74 6.63 22.11
N HIS A 128 2.01 5.67 21.52
CA HIS A 128 1.33 4.63 22.29
C HIS A 128 2.31 3.54 22.77
N PRO A 129 2.31 3.16 24.06
CA PRO A 129 3.29 2.22 24.64
C PRO A 129 3.26 0.81 24.02
N HIS A 130 2.18 0.45 23.32
CA HIS A 130 2.00 -0.83 22.65
C HIS A 130 2.07 -0.72 21.12
N PHE A 131 2.75 0.29 20.59
CA PHE A 131 2.92 0.45 19.14
C PHE A 131 3.47 -0.79 18.43
N TRP A 132 4.30 -1.56 19.13
CA TRP A 132 5.08 -2.68 18.58
C TRP A 132 4.44 -4.06 18.73
N THR A 133 3.31 -4.18 19.44
CA THR A 133 2.73 -5.49 19.73
C THR A 133 2.04 -6.06 18.50
N LYS A 134 2.66 -7.09 17.90
CA LYS A 134 2.02 -8.01 16.95
C LYS A 134 0.97 -8.84 17.69
N GLY A 135 -0.30 -8.61 17.39
CA GLY A 135 -1.38 -9.57 17.65
C GLY A 135 -2.15 -9.41 18.97
N THR A 136 -3.30 -10.10 19.01
CA THR A 136 -4.00 -10.52 20.20
C THR A 136 -3.29 -11.77 20.72
N TYR A 137 -2.66 -11.68 21.89
CA TYR A 137 -2.40 -12.83 22.75
C TYR A 137 -3.37 -12.72 23.93
N ALA A 138 -4.15 -13.77 24.20
CA ALA A 138 -5.01 -13.84 25.38
C ALA A 138 -6.05 -12.69 25.56
N GLY A 139 -6.64 -12.18 24.48
CA GLY A 139 -7.84 -11.32 24.56
C GLY A 139 -7.62 -9.79 24.59
N GLN A 140 -6.44 -9.26 24.23
CA GLN A 140 -6.20 -7.81 24.10
C GLN A 140 -6.08 -7.32 22.65
N TYR A 141 -6.81 -6.25 22.35
CA TYR A 141 -7.05 -5.57 21.06
C TYR A 141 -5.83 -5.41 20.14
N ILE A 142 -5.94 -5.88 18.89
CA ILE A 142 -5.01 -5.54 17.81
C ILE A 142 -5.36 -4.13 17.36
N MET A 143 -4.44 -3.17 17.50
CA MET A 143 -4.64 -1.79 17.01
C MET A 143 -4.70 -1.70 15.47
N CYS A 144 -4.66 -2.82 14.76
CA CYS A 144 -4.77 -2.89 13.32
C CYS A 144 -6.24 -2.92 12.91
N VAL A 145 -6.56 -2.18 11.85
CA VAL A 145 -7.87 -2.17 11.21
C VAL A 145 -7.76 -2.78 9.83
N ASN A 146 -8.86 -3.34 9.32
CA ASN A 146 -8.89 -3.90 7.97
C ASN A 146 -8.57 -2.82 6.92
N PRO A 147 -7.44 -2.91 6.20
CA PRO A 147 -7.05 -1.89 5.21
C PRO A 147 -8.00 -1.80 4.00
N ALA A 148 -8.76 -2.86 3.70
CA ALA A 148 -9.59 -2.98 2.50
C ALA A 148 -10.59 -1.81 2.31
N GLY A 149 -11.03 -1.19 3.41
CA GLY A 149 -11.98 -0.08 3.38
C GLY A 149 -11.39 1.29 3.04
N TYR A 150 -10.06 1.43 2.94
CA TYR A 150 -9.40 2.74 2.84
C TYR A 150 -8.71 3.00 1.50
N PHE A 151 -8.66 2.01 0.61
CA PHE A 151 -8.00 2.14 -0.69
C PHE A 151 -8.67 3.19 -1.57
N VAL A 152 -7.84 3.94 -2.31
CA VAL A 152 -8.32 4.91 -3.26
C VAL A 152 -8.85 4.13 -4.46
N LYS A 153 -10.15 4.29 -4.75
CA LYS A 153 -10.70 3.84 -6.02
C LYS A 153 -10.03 4.65 -7.12
N GLU A 154 -9.16 3.99 -7.89
CA GLU A 154 -8.53 4.61 -9.04
C GLU A 154 -9.59 4.91 -10.10
N MET A 155 -9.43 6.07 -10.75
CA MET A 155 -10.26 6.44 -11.88
C MET A 155 -10.02 5.42 -13.00
N THR A 156 -11.09 4.88 -13.57
CA THR A 156 -11.00 4.03 -14.75
C THR A 156 -10.76 4.88 -16.00
N VAL A 157 -10.21 4.27 -17.06
CA VAL A 157 -10.07 4.95 -18.36
C VAL A 157 -11.42 5.46 -18.88
N GLN A 158 -12.49 4.69 -18.68
CA GLN A 158 -13.83 5.12 -19.07
C GLN A 158 -14.33 6.32 -18.26
N GLU A 159 -14.15 6.31 -16.94
CA GLU A 159 -14.46 7.49 -16.09
C GLU A 159 -13.64 8.71 -16.54
N ALA A 160 -12.37 8.53 -16.92
CA ALA A 160 -11.53 9.59 -17.43
C ALA A 160 -12.03 10.16 -18.76
N ILE A 161 -12.40 9.28 -19.71
CA ILE A 161 -13.00 9.66 -20.99
C ILE A 161 -14.25 10.50 -20.73
N ASN A 162 -15.16 10.04 -19.87
CA ASN A 162 -16.39 10.75 -19.57
C ASN A 162 -16.13 12.17 -19.03
N ILE A 163 -15.17 12.33 -18.10
CA ILE A 163 -14.77 13.64 -17.55
C ILE A 163 -14.23 14.54 -18.67
N ILE A 164 -13.33 14.02 -19.51
CA ILE A 164 -12.74 14.81 -20.60
C ILE A 164 -13.80 15.27 -21.58
N GLN A 165 -14.69 14.36 -22.02
CA GLN A 165 -15.75 14.70 -22.96
C GLN A 165 -16.72 15.73 -22.38
N GLU A 166 -17.11 15.59 -21.11
CA GLU A 166 -17.96 16.56 -20.41
C GLU A 166 -17.32 17.95 -20.32
N LYS A 167 -16.03 18.03 -20.01
CA LYS A 167 -15.32 19.30 -19.79
C LYS A 167 -14.85 19.99 -21.07
N THR A 168 -14.59 19.23 -22.13
CA THR A 168 -13.97 19.75 -23.36
C THR A 168 -14.88 19.71 -24.58
N GLY A 169 -15.94 18.90 -24.57
CA GLY A 169 -16.78 18.64 -25.73
C GLY A 169 -16.13 17.78 -26.82
N ILE A 170 -14.97 17.16 -26.53
CA ILE A 170 -14.29 16.25 -27.46
C ILE A 170 -15.19 15.05 -27.79
N ASP A 171 -15.35 14.74 -29.07
CA ASP A 171 -16.21 13.67 -29.56
C ASP A 171 -15.55 12.28 -29.46
N GLU A 172 -16.36 11.24 -29.63
CA GLU A 172 -15.92 9.85 -29.49
C GLU A 172 -14.86 9.45 -30.52
N ASN A 173 -14.89 9.96 -31.77
CA ASN A 173 -13.87 9.62 -32.76
C ASN A 173 -12.50 10.17 -32.36
N THR A 174 -12.47 11.37 -31.78
CA THR A 174 -11.24 11.95 -31.25
C THR A 174 -10.69 11.16 -30.06
N ILE A 175 -11.56 10.64 -29.18
CA ILE A 175 -11.14 9.74 -28.09
C ILE A 175 -10.56 8.43 -28.65
N GLN A 176 -11.21 7.82 -29.64
CA GLN A 176 -10.73 6.60 -30.30
C GLN A 176 -9.37 6.84 -30.96
N TYR A 177 -9.19 7.99 -31.61
CA TYR A 177 -7.90 8.40 -32.17
C TYR A 177 -6.82 8.51 -31.10
N LEU A 178 -7.12 9.11 -29.94
CA LEU A 178 -6.17 9.17 -28.82
C LEU A 178 -5.83 7.78 -28.28
N LEU A 179 -6.84 6.91 -28.11
CA LEU A 179 -6.67 5.56 -27.57
C LEU A 179 -5.73 4.68 -28.42
N PHE A 180 -5.60 4.97 -29.71
CA PHE A 180 -4.69 4.25 -30.62
C PHE A 180 -3.20 4.34 -30.23
N TYR A 181 -2.80 5.36 -29.46
CA TYR A 181 -1.39 5.59 -29.13
C TYR A 181 -0.92 4.86 -27.86
N LYS A 182 0.37 4.45 -27.84
CA LYS A 182 1.01 3.59 -26.83
C LYS A 182 0.93 4.08 -25.35
N TYR A 183 0.49 5.30 -25.08
CA TYR A 183 0.37 5.86 -23.72
C TYR A 183 -0.92 6.64 -23.52
N SER A 184 -1.94 6.32 -24.32
CA SER A 184 -3.22 6.99 -24.31
C SER A 184 -3.93 6.89 -22.96
N GLU A 185 -4.01 5.70 -22.37
CA GLU A 185 -4.69 5.49 -21.10
C GLU A 185 -4.07 6.29 -19.94
N PRO A 186 -2.74 6.23 -19.68
CA PRO A 186 -2.12 7.11 -18.67
C PRO A 186 -2.31 8.60 -18.95
N LEU A 187 -2.32 9.01 -20.22
CA LEU A 187 -2.56 10.41 -20.60
C LEU A 187 -3.99 10.84 -20.27
N LEU A 188 -4.99 10.04 -20.67
CA LEU A 188 -6.40 10.32 -20.40
C LEU A 188 -6.67 10.40 -18.88
N LEU A 189 -6.11 9.47 -18.11
CA LEU A 189 -6.21 9.49 -16.64
C LEU A 189 -5.62 10.77 -16.04
N LYS A 190 -4.44 11.21 -16.51
CA LYS A 190 -3.79 12.46 -16.05
C LYS A 190 -4.57 13.70 -16.45
N LEU A 191 -5.07 13.76 -17.68
CA LEU A 191 -5.88 14.87 -18.17
C LEU A 191 -7.17 15.00 -17.36
N ALA A 192 -7.91 13.91 -17.18
CA ALA A 192 -9.13 13.89 -16.39
C ALA A 192 -8.87 14.26 -14.92
N ALA A 193 -7.75 13.81 -14.34
CA ALA A 193 -7.37 14.19 -12.98
C ALA A 193 -7.07 15.70 -12.84
N ALA A 194 -6.48 16.33 -13.86
CA ALA A 194 -6.20 17.77 -13.87
C ALA A 194 -7.46 18.64 -14.09
N MET A 195 -8.56 18.05 -14.55
CA MET A 195 -9.84 18.72 -14.79
C MET A 195 -10.81 18.64 -13.59
N LYS A 196 -10.46 17.89 -12.54
CA LYS A 196 -11.19 17.84 -11.27
C LYS A 196 -10.83 19.03 -10.38
#